data_AF-A0A7W6C991-F1
#
_entry.id   AF-A0A7W6C991-F1
#
_cell.length_a   1.000
_cell.length_b   1.000
_cell.length_c   1.000
_cell.angle_alpha   90.00
_cell.angle_beta   90.00
_cell.angle_gamma   90.00
#
_symmetry.space_group_name_H-M   'P 1'
#
loop_
_entity.id
_entity.type
_entity.pdbx_description
1 polymer ?
#
loop_
_entity_poly.entity_id
_entity_poly.type
_entity_poly.pdbx_seq_one_letter_code
_entity_poly.pdbx_strand_id
1 'polypeptide(L)'
;MASPLIIATLAAGLSGFPAPQADVQGAPLAARVYQVASDCSSAVTRVVRETGGQLLSVYPSNDGQNCIVTVLVQGNGERPRKVTMRVPM
;
A
#
# COMPACT_ATOMS: atom_id res chain seq x y z
N MET A 1 -33.56 -6.87 53.20
CA MET A 1 -32.10 -6.67 53.36
C MET A 1 -31.41 -7.62 52.38
N ALA A 2 -31.11 -7.15 51.17
CA ALA A 2 -30.50 -7.96 50.12
C ALA A 2 -28.99 -8.04 50.36
N SER A 3 -28.47 -9.25 50.51
CA SER A 3 -27.09 -9.52 50.91
C SER A 3 -26.11 -9.19 49.77
N PRO A 4 -25.09 -8.35 49.98
CA PRO A 4 -24.15 -7.90 48.93
C PRO A 4 -23.13 -8.96 48.48
N LEU A 5 -23.18 -10.17 49.03
CA LEU A 5 -22.18 -11.23 48.79
C LEU A 5 -22.31 -11.95 47.44
N ILE A 6 -23.39 -11.75 46.68
CA ILE A 6 -23.62 -12.49 45.42
C ILE A 6 -22.94 -11.83 44.21
N ILE A 7 -22.59 -10.54 44.27
CA ILE A 7 -22.07 -9.80 43.09
C ILE A 7 -20.57 -10.07 42.84
N ALA A 8 -19.84 -10.61 43.82
CA ALA A 8 -18.38 -10.75 43.73
C ALA A 8 -17.88 -11.96 42.91
N THR A 9 -18.73 -12.91 42.52
CA THR A 9 -18.28 -14.18 41.92
C THR A 9 -18.28 -14.21 40.38
N LEU A 10 -18.74 -13.16 39.69
CA LEU A 10 -18.80 -13.13 38.22
C LEU A 10 -17.59 -12.47 37.53
N ALA A 11 -16.74 -11.74 38.26
CA ALA A 11 -15.60 -11.03 37.66
C ALA A 11 -14.35 -11.92 37.44
N ALA A 12 -14.31 -13.13 38.01
CA ALA A 12 -13.13 -14.01 37.96
C ALA A 12 -13.08 -14.91 36.70
N GLY A 13 -14.11 -14.91 35.85
CA GLY A 13 -14.24 -15.85 34.73
C GLY A 13 -13.66 -15.38 33.38
N LEU A 14 -13.29 -14.10 33.23
CA LEU A 14 -12.90 -13.53 31.93
C LEU A 14 -11.39 -13.32 31.75
N SER A 15 -10.57 -13.53 32.78
CA SER A 15 -9.10 -13.43 32.69
C SER A 15 -8.42 -14.73 32.24
N GLY A 16 -9.19 -15.77 31.92
CA GLY A 16 -8.67 -17.11 31.59
C GLY A 16 -8.65 -17.48 30.11
N PHE A 17 -9.09 -16.59 29.20
CA PHE A 17 -8.93 -16.82 27.77
C PHE A 17 -7.59 -16.22 27.33
N PRO A 18 -6.56 -17.03 27.05
CA PRO A 18 -5.48 -16.53 26.21
C PRO A 18 -6.13 -16.22 24.86
N ALA A 19 -6.19 -14.93 24.49
CA ALA A 19 -6.33 -14.60 23.08
C ALA A 19 -5.25 -15.41 22.34
N PRO A 20 -5.52 -15.99 21.15
CA PRO A 20 -4.46 -16.54 20.33
C PRO A 20 -3.53 -15.36 20.05
N GLN A 21 -2.46 -15.30 20.83
CA GLN A 21 -1.32 -14.44 20.55
C GLN A 21 -0.83 -15.03 19.24
N ALA A 22 -1.03 -14.32 18.14
CA ALA A 22 -0.25 -14.59 16.97
C ALA A 22 1.20 -14.42 17.43
N ASP A 23 1.84 -15.54 17.76
CA ASP A 23 3.22 -15.62 18.15
C ASP A 23 4.03 -15.22 16.91
N VAL A 24 4.21 -13.90 16.76
CA VAL A 24 5.20 -13.31 15.86
C VAL A 24 6.49 -13.14 16.67
N GLN A 25 6.84 -14.15 17.47
CA GLN A 25 7.98 -14.17 18.37
C GLN A 25 8.78 -15.45 18.17
N GLY A 26 9.10 -15.79 16.91
CA GLY A 26 9.92 -16.99 16.69
C GLY A 26 10.38 -17.30 15.27
N ALA A 27 9.83 -16.68 14.25
CA ALA A 27 10.37 -16.79 12.90
C ALA A 27 10.94 -15.44 12.47
N PRO A 28 12.26 -15.30 12.26
CA PRO A 28 12.71 -14.40 11.22
C PRO A 28 12.25 -15.05 9.91
N LEU A 29 10.96 -14.93 9.59
CA LEU A 29 10.64 -14.59 8.22
C LEU A 29 11.23 -13.19 8.07
N ALA A 30 12.54 -13.13 7.90
CA ALA A 30 13.22 -12.05 7.23
C ALA A 30 12.69 -12.11 5.80
N ALA A 31 11.42 -11.79 5.62
CA ALA A 31 10.91 -11.18 4.43
C ALA A 31 11.87 -10.03 4.24
N ARG A 32 12.84 -10.26 3.36
CA ARG A 32 13.88 -9.31 3.07
C ARG A 32 13.18 -8.22 2.31
N VAL A 33 12.60 -7.28 3.05
CA VAL A 33 11.95 -6.11 2.51
C VAL A 33 13.07 -5.25 1.97
N TYR A 34 13.41 -5.49 0.70
CA TYR A 34 14.21 -4.56 -0.05
C TYR A 34 13.34 -3.33 -0.29
N GLN A 35 13.60 -2.27 0.47
CA GLN A 35 13.18 -0.92 0.13
C GLN A 35 13.92 -0.56 -1.16
N VAL A 36 13.37 -0.96 -2.30
CA VAL A 36 13.82 -0.44 -3.59
C VAL A 36 13.25 0.97 -3.68
N ALA A 37 14.11 1.96 -3.44
CA ALA A 37 13.82 3.35 -3.81
C ALA A 37 13.75 3.40 -5.34
N SER A 38 12.61 2.98 -5.87
CA SER A 38 12.28 3.11 -7.28
C SER A 38 11.89 4.57 -7.51
N ASP A 39 12.89 5.40 -7.77
CA ASP A 39 12.69 6.80 -8.11
C ASP A 39 12.19 6.91 -9.55
N CYS A 40 10.89 6.69 -9.75
CA CYS A 40 10.22 6.87 -11.05
C CYS A 40 10.25 8.32 -11.57
N SER A 41 10.87 9.26 -10.85
CA SER A 41 10.89 10.70 -11.19
C SER A 41 11.55 11.00 -12.53
N SER A 42 12.63 10.29 -12.90
CA SER A 42 13.31 10.42 -14.19
C SER A 42 12.37 10.01 -15.34
N ALA A 43 11.77 8.83 -15.21
CA ALA A 43 10.82 8.26 -16.16
C ALA A 43 9.58 9.16 -16.32
N VAL A 44 9.05 9.67 -15.22
CA VAL A 44 7.91 10.61 -15.23
C VAL A 44 8.25 11.90 -15.97
N THR A 45 9.39 12.50 -15.65
CA THR A 45 9.82 13.75 -16.30
C THR A 45 9.95 13.57 -17.81
N ARG A 46 10.45 12.41 -18.25
CA ARG A 46 10.53 12.05 -19.66
C ARG A 46 9.14 11.90 -20.29
N VAL A 47 8.26 11.11 -19.69
CA VAL A 47 6.90 10.88 -20.22
C VAL A 47 6.09 12.16 -20.30
N VAL A 48 6.12 12.99 -19.27
CA VAL A 48 5.39 14.27 -19.25
C VAL A 48 5.91 15.22 -20.33
N ARG A 49 7.24 15.28 -20.54
CA ARG A 49 7.82 16.08 -21.63
C ARG A 49 7.48 15.54 -23.02
N GLU A 50 7.51 14.22 -23.20
CA GLU A 50 7.25 13.57 -24.50
C GLU A 50 5.77 13.61 -24.86
N THR A 51 4.88 13.41 -23.89
CA THR A 51 3.43 13.38 -24.13
C THR A 51 2.76 14.75 -24.02
N GLY A 52 3.41 15.72 -23.37
CA GLY A 52 2.82 17.03 -23.07
C GLY A 52 1.55 16.95 -22.21
N GLY A 53 1.33 15.81 -21.56
CA GLY A 53 0.12 15.48 -20.81
C GLY A 53 0.24 15.74 -19.31
N GLN A 54 -0.88 15.64 -18.60
CA GLN A 54 -0.88 15.68 -17.13
C GLN A 54 -0.67 14.28 -16.55
N LEU A 55 0.20 14.17 -15.55
CA LEU A 55 0.39 12.95 -14.80
C LEU A 55 -0.82 12.69 -13.90
N LEU A 56 -1.40 11.49 -13.98
CA LEU A 56 -2.46 11.05 -13.07
C LEU A 56 -1.94 10.17 -11.93
N SER A 57 -1.10 9.19 -12.27
CA SER A 57 -0.60 8.24 -11.29
C SER A 57 0.71 7.62 -11.76
N VAL A 58 1.52 7.25 -10.79
CA VAL A 58 2.81 6.56 -10.96
C VAL A 58 2.95 5.52 -9.89
N TYR A 59 3.41 4.35 -10.31
CA TYR A 59 3.81 3.31 -9.38
C TYR A 59 4.92 2.45 -9.98
N PRO A 60 5.83 1.93 -9.14
CA PRO A 60 6.81 0.95 -9.58
C PRO A 60 6.11 -0.33 -10.01
N SER A 61 6.56 -0.91 -11.12
CA SER A 61 6.11 -2.23 -11.54
C SER A 61 6.77 -3.32 -10.69
N ASN A 62 6.10 -4.47 -10.56
CA ASN A 62 6.51 -5.58 -9.67
C ASN A 62 7.88 -6.19 -10.01
N ASP A 63 8.42 -5.90 -11.20
CA ASP A 63 9.75 -6.30 -11.65
C ASP A 63 10.88 -5.39 -11.13
N GLY A 64 10.56 -4.26 -10.50
CA GLY A 64 11.54 -3.37 -9.87
C GLY A 64 12.52 -2.70 -10.84
N GLN A 65 12.27 -2.75 -12.16
CA GLN A 65 13.09 -2.14 -13.21
C GLN A 65 12.27 -1.17 -14.08
N ASN A 66 10.95 -1.25 -14.00
CA ASN A 66 10.04 -0.45 -14.80
C ASN A 66 9.08 0.34 -13.90
N CYS A 67 8.67 1.51 -14.38
CA CYS A 67 7.61 2.32 -13.80
C CYS A 67 6.37 2.27 -14.69
N ILE A 68 5.20 2.12 -14.07
CA ILE A 68 3.94 2.27 -14.78
C ILE A 68 3.46 3.71 -14.56
N VAL A 69 3.36 4.43 -15.67
CA VAL A 69 3.02 5.85 -15.70
C VAL A 69 1.69 5.99 -16.41
N THR A 70 0.74 6.68 -15.79
CA THR A 70 -0.54 7.03 -16.42
C THR A 70 -0.62 8.53 -16.61
N VAL A 71 -0.81 8.94 -17.86
CA VAL A 71 -0.95 10.35 -18.26
C VAL A 71 -2.26 10.60 -18.99
N LEU A 72 -2.77 11.81 -18.85
CA LEU A 72 -3.82 12.37 -19.69
C LEU A 72 -3.19 13.15 -20.83
N VAL A 73 -3.31 12.62 -22.04
CA VAL A 73 -2.87 13.30 -23.26
C VAL A 73 -4.04 14.09 -23.83
N GLN A 74 -3.86 15.40 -23.98
CA GLN A 74 -4.86 16.27 -24.58
C GLN A 74 -4.92 16.00 -26.09
N GLY A 75 -6.10 15.67 -26.60
CA GLY A 75 -6.36 15.65 -28.03
C GLY A 75 -6.69 17.05 -28.55
N ASN A 76 -6.44 17.32 -29.83
CA ASN A 76 -6.76 18.59 -30.49
C ASN A 76 -8.29 18.76 -30.66
N GLY A 77 -8.99 19.06 -29.56
CA GLY A 77 -10.45 19.18 -29.53
C GLY A 77 -11.20 17.87 -29.24
N GLU A 78 -10.49 16.75 -29.11
CA GLU A 78 -11.04 15.47 -28.70
C GLU A 78 -10.97 15.27 -27.17
N ARG A 79 -11.77 14.33 -26.65
CA ARG A 79 -11.75 13.96 -25.23
C ARG A 79 -10.33 13.51 -24.83
N PRO A 80 -9.80 13.99 -23.68
CA PRO A 80 -8.48 13.61 -23.19
C PRO A 80 -8.32 12.09 -23.10
N ARG A 81 -7.21 11.56 -23.60
CA ARG A 81 -6.93 10.12 -23.63
C ARG A 81 -6.12 9.73 -22.41
N LYS A 82 -6.64 8.79 -21.62
CA LYS A 82 -5.88 8.16 -20.53
C LYS A 82 -4.95 7.11 -21.11
N VAL A 83 -3.66 7.40 -21.13
CA VAL A 83 -2.63 6.50 -21.62
C VAL A 83 -1.83 5.98 -20.45
N THR A 84 -1.79 4.66 -20.29
CA THR A 84 -0.93 3.97 -19.33
C THR A 84 0.20 3.30 -20.10
N MET A 85 1.44 3.60 -19.72
CA MET A 85 2.63 3.06 -20.37
C MET A 85 3.63 2.57 -19.32
N ARG A 86 4.44 1.61 -19.73
CA ARG A 86 5.53 1.06 -18.94
C ARG A 86 6.84 1.67 -19.43
N VAL A 87 7.60 2.26 -18.52
CA VAL A 87 8.83 2.99 -18.84
C VAL A 87 9.97 2.42 -17.99
N PRO A 88 11.13 2.11 -18.59
CA PRO A 88 12.29 1.70 -17.83
C PRO A 88 12.79 2.86 -16.94
N MET A 89 13.27 2.52 -15.74
CA MET A 89 13.86 3.49 -14.81
C MET A 89 15.21 4.05 -15.29
#